data_AF-A0ABC8TL58-F1
#
_entry.id   AF-A0ABC8TL58-F1
#
_cell.length_a   1.000
_cell.length_b   1.000
_cell.length_c   1.000
_cell.angle_alpha   90.00
_cell.angle_beta   90.00
_cell.angle_gamma   90.00
#
_symmetry.space_group_name_H-M   'P 1'
#
loop_
_entity.id
_entity.type
_entity.pdbx_description
1 polymer ?
#
loop_
_entity_poly.entity_id
_entity_poly.type
_entity_poly.pdbx_seq_one_letter_code
_entity_poly.pdbx_strand_id
1 'polypeptide(L)'
;GDTLDYLGIPGLHLAGSQGVIVIAICQALLMVGPEYARYCGIEALEPLGIYLPGDINYPGGALFDPLNLSKDPKAFEELKVKEIKNGRLAMIAWLGFYAQAALTGKGPVQNLFEHISDPVHNNLLSTIKSL
;
A
#
# COMPACT_ATOMS: atom_id res chain seq x y z
N GLY A 1 15.96 -1.90 21.89
CA GLY A 1 15.27 -1.83 20.60
C GLY A 1 13.85 -2.21 20.87
N ASP A 2 12.93 -1.28 20.65
CA ASP A 2 11.53 -1.46 21.02
C ASP A 2 10.91 -2.64 20.25
N THR A 3 10.04 -3.39 20.92
CA THR A 3 9.34 -4.54 20.39
C THR A 3 8.35 -4.09 19.31
N LEU A 4 8.25 -4.82 18.20
CA LEU A 4 7.26 -4.54 17.15
C LEU A 4 5.93 -5.20 17.51
N ASP A 5 5.06 -4.42 18.16
CA ASP A 5 3.70 -4.83 18.50
C ASP A 5 2.75 -4.57 17.33
N TYR A 6 2.05 -5.62 16.89
CA TYR A 6 1.07 -5.49 15.82
C TYR A 6 -0.19 -4.78 16.33
N LEU A 7 -0.70 -3.81 15.56
CA LEU A 7 -1.87 -2.99 15.90
C LEU A 7 -1.75 -2.19 17.22
N GLY A 8 -0.54 -2.05 17.78
CA GLY A 8 -0.32 -1.37 19.05
C GLY A 8 -0.90 -2.11 20.27
N ILE A 9 -1.21 -3.41 20.13
CA ILE A 9 -1.71 -4.24 21.24
C ILE A 9 -0.49 -4.81 21.99
N PRO A 10 -0.25 -4.41 23.26
CA PRO A 10 0.88 -4.93 24.03
C PRO A 10 0.71 -6.43 24.24
N GLY A 11 1.64 -7.22 23.71
CA GLY A 11 1.64 -8.70 23.83
C GLY A 11 1.51 -9.47 22.50
N LEU A 12 1.02 -8.85 21.43
CA LEU A 12 1.01 -9.46 20.09
C LEU A 12 2.35 -9.21 19.39
N HIS A 13 3.38 -9.87 19.90
CA HIS A 13 4.76 -9.71 19.47
C HIS A 13 5.02 -10.49 18.18
N LEU A 14 5.18 -9.79 17.06
CA LEU A 14 5.64 -10.40 15.81
C LEU A 14 7.15 -10.62 15.80
N ALA A 15 7.90 -9.71 16.41
CA ALA A 15 9.36 -9.79 16.51
C ALA A 15 9.90 -8.84 17.60
N GLY A 16 10.77 -9.36 18.48
CA GLY A 16 11.67 -8.52 19.25
C GLY A 16 12.75 -7.88 18.37
N SER A 17 13.63 -7.07 18.95
CA SER A 17 14.74 -6.38 18.26
C SER A 17 15.64 -7.26 17.37
N GLN A 18 15.67 -8.59 17.54
CA GLN A 18 16.41 -9.53 16.66
C GLN A 18 15.57 -10.14 15.51
N GLY A 19 14.24 -10.00 15.53
CA GLY A 19 13.35 -10.61 14.54
C GLY A 19 13.13 -9.75 13.27
N VAL A 20 13.54 -8.48 13.27
CA VAL A 20 13.44 -7.60 12.08
C VAL A 20 14.23 -8.16 10.89
N ILE A 21 15.41 -8.74 11.14
CA ILE A 21 16.24 -9.37 10.11
C ILE A 21 15.51 -10.59 9.51
N VAL A 22 14.85 -11.38 10.35
CA VAL A 22 14.07 -12.55 9.89
C VAL A 22 12.89 -12.09 9.03
N ILE A 23 12.17 -11.04 9.44
CA ILE A 23 11.08 -10.46 8.66
C ILE A 23 11.59 -9.96 7.30
N ALA A 24 12.72 -9.25 7.27
CA ALA A 24 13.31 -8.76 6.02
C ALA A 24 13.69 -9.90 5.07
N ILE A 25 14.28 -10.98 5.58
CA ILE A 25 14.62 -12.17 4.78
C ILE A 25 13.36 -12.86 4.26
N CYS A 26 12.36 -13.09 5.12
CA CYS A 26 11.10 -13.68 4.72
C CYS A 26 10.38 -12.83 3.67
N GLN A 27 10.37 -11.50 3.83
CA GLN A 27 9.76 -10.58 2.87
C GLN A 27 10.48 -10.63 1.52
N ALA A 28 11.82 -10.60 1.51
CA ALA A 28 12.58 -10.72 0.27
C ALA A 28 12.29 -12.06 -0.43
N LEU A 29 12.35 -13.19 0.30
CA LEU A 29 12.09 -14.51 -0.26
C LEU A 29 10.66 -14.67 -0.80
N LEU A 30 9.66 -14.16 -0.06
CA LEU A 30 8.25 -14.27 -0.46
C LEU A 30 7.89 -13.34 -1.62
N MET A 31 8.51 -12.16 -1.72
CA MET A 31 8.25 -11.21 -2.81
C MET A 31 8.90 -11.62 -4.14
N VAL A 32 9.98 -12.41 -4.10
CA VAL A 32 10.64 -12.92 -5.32
C VAL A 32 9.67 -13.70 -6.20
N GLY A 33 8.80 -14.54 -5.61
CA GLY A 33 7.85 -15.36 -6.38
C GLY A 33 6.86 -14.52 -7.20
N PRO A 34 6.03 -13.66 -6.57
CA PRO A 34 5.09 -12.79 -7.27
C PRO A 34 5.77 -11.81 -8.23
N GLU A 35 6.93 -11.25 -7.89
CA GLU A 35 7.67 -10.36 -8.79
C GLU A 35 8.19 -11.09 -10.03
N TYR A 36 8.68 -12.32 -9.87
CA TYR A 36 9.10 -13.17 -10.97
C TYR A 36 7.93 -13.56 -11.87
N ALA A 37 6.78 -13.92 -11.28
CA ALA A 37 5.55 -14.19 -12.05
C ALA A 37 5.08 -12.96 -12.84
N ARG A 38 5.19 -11.75 -12.26
CA ARG A 38 4.89 -10.50 -12.98
C ARG A 38 5.87 -10.23 -14.12
N TYR A 39 7.14 -10.61 -13.97
CA TYR A 39 8.17 -10.42 -14.99
C TYR A 39 8.03 -11.40 -16.17
N CYS A 40 7.78 -12.68 -15.90
CA CYS A 40 7.63 -13.71 -16.93
C CYS A 40 6.24 -13.74 -17.59
N GLY A 41 5.26 -13.03 -17.01
CA GLY A 41 3.90 -12.96 -17.54
C GLY A 41 2.99 -14.09 -17.03
N ILE A 42 1.70 -13.95 -17.31
CA ILE A 42 0.63 -14.81 -16.77
C ILE A 42 0.79 -16.27 -17.21
N GLU A 43 1.41 -16.51 -18.36
CA GLU A 43 1.72 -17.84 -18.89
C GLU A 43 2.71 -18.62 -18.00
N ALA A 44 3.55 -17.93 -17.21
CA ALA A 44 4.47 -18.58 -16.28
C ALA A 44 3.77 -19.25 -15.09
N LEU A 45 2.48 -18.95 -14.87
CA LEU A 45 1.65 -19.54 -13.81
C LEU A 45 0.91 -20.80 -14.27
N GLU A 46 0.81 -21.04 -15.57
CA GLU A 46 0.22 -22.27 -16.15
C GLU A 46 0.90 -23.57 -15.67
N PRO A 47 2.25 -23.70 -15.63
CA PRO A 47 2.88 -24.91 -15.09
C PRO A 47 2.67 -25.10 -13.58
N LEU A 48 2.19 -24.07 -12.87
CA LEU A 48 1.80 -24.15 -11.46
C LEU A 48 0.32 -24.55 -11.27
N GLY A 49 -0.42 -24.80 -12.36
CA GLY A 49 -1.84 -25.16 -12.34
C GLY A 49 -2.78 -23.97 -12.15
N ILE A 50 -2.29 -22.75 -12.31
CA ILE A 50 -3.07 -21.52 -12.09
C ILE A 50 -3.35 -20.86 -13.44
N TYR A 51 -4.61 -20.91 -13.88
CA TYR A 51 -5.06 -20.31 -15.15
C TYR A 51 -5.74 -18.96 -14.90
N LEU A 52 -5.17 -17.88 -15.41
CA LEU A 52 -5.75 -16.53 -15.32
C LEU A 52 -6.15 -16.07 -16.72
N PRO A 53 -7.45 -15.85 -16.99
CA PRO A 53 -7.96 -15.49 -18.31
C PRO A 53 -7.78 -14.00 -18.67
N GLY A 54 -6.96 -13.24 -17.93
CA GLY A 54 -6.84 -11.79 -18.06
C GLY A 54 -5.53 -11.32 -18.69
N ASP A 55 -5.40 -10.01 -18.87
CA ASP A 55 -4.18 -9.37 -19.42
C ASP A 55 -3.11 -9.20 -18.33
N ILE A 56 -1.86 -8.96 -18.73
CA ILE A 56 -0.72 -8.74 -17.81
C ILE A 56 -0.97 -7.67 -16.73
N ASN A 57 -1.76 -6.64 -17.05
CA ASN A 57 -2.12 -5.57 -16.11
C ASN A 57 -3.42 -5.84 -15.35
N TYR A 58 -4.25 -6.77 -15.82
CA TYR A 58 -5.52 -7.16 -15.22
C TYR A 58 -5.60 -8.68 -15.15
N PRO A 59 -4.77 -9.31 -14.30
CA PRO A 59 -4.78 -10.75 -14.08
C PRO A 59 -6.15 -11.13 -13.51
N GLY A 60 -7.06 -11.56 -14.38
CA GLY A 60 -8.45 -11.89 -14.01
C GLY A 60 -8.56 -13.27 -13.35
N GLY A 61 -9.76 -13.83 -13.34
CA GLY A 61 -10.03 -15.18 -12.82
C GLY A 61 -10.40 -15.21 -11.35
N ALA A 62 -10.76 -16.39 -10.85
CA ALA A 62 -11.38 -16.55 -9.53
C ALA A 62 -10.45 -16.18 -8.35
N LEU A 63 -9.13 -16.14 -8.57
CA LEU A 63 -8.16 -15.76 -7.54
C LEU A 63 -8.06 -14.24 -7.34
N PHE A 64 -8.18 -13.46 -8.42
CA PHE A 64 -8.01 -12.00 -8.39
C PHE A 64 -9.35 -11.24 -8.51
N ASP A 65 -10.40 -11.89 -9.02
CA ASP A 65 -11.78 -11.38 -9.04
C ASP A 65 -12.75 -12.40 -8.42
N PRO A 66 -12.70 -12.60 -7.08
CA PRO A 66 -13.59 -13.53 -6.38
C PRO A 66 -15.07 -13.09 -6.42
N LEU A 67 -15.32 -11.78 -6.58
CA LEU A 67 -16.68 -11.20 -6.66
C LEU A 67 -17.21 -11.11 -8.10
N ASN A 68 -16.40 -11.53 -9.09
CA ASN A 68 -16.75 -11.58 -10.50
C ASN A 68 -17.32 -10.26 -11.03
N LEU A 69 -16.68 -9.15 -10.65
CA LEU A 69 -17.06 -7.79 -11.02
C LEU A 69 -16.62 -7.43 -12.47
N SER A 70 -15.83 -8.30 -13.09
CA SER A 70 -15.32 -8.15 -14.46
C SER A 70 -16.26 -8.67 -15.57
N LYS A 71 -17.46 -9.20 -15.24
CA LYS A 71 -18.38 -9.81 -16.22
C LYS A 71 -18.88 -8.86 -17.31
N ASP A 72 -19.20 -7.63 -16.95
CA ASP A 72 -19.74 -6.64 -17.89
C ASP A 72 -18.60 -5.74 -18.38
N PRO A 73 -18.22 -5.77 -19.67
CA PRO A 73 -17.10 -5.00 -20.19
C PRO A 73 -17.27 -3.49 -19.98
N LYS A 74 -18.51 -2.97 -20.01
CA LYS A 74 -18.76 -1.53 -19.79
C LYS A 74 -18.53 -1.12 -18.34
N ALA A 75 -19.02 -1.92 -17.40
CA ALA A 75 -18.78 -1.68 -15.98
C ALA A 75 -17.30 -1.85 -15.62
N PHE A 76 -16.62 -2.82 -16.26
CA PHE A 76 -15.20 -3.07 -16.04
C PHE A 76 -14.32 -1.89 -16.50
N GLU A 77 -14.61 -1.28 -17.65
CA GLU A 77 -13.92 -0.06 -18.10
C GLU A 77 -14.11 1.11 -17.12
N GLU A 78 -15.31 1.29 -16.56
CA GLU A 78 -15.55 2.31 -15.55
C GLU A 78 -14.75 2.03 -14.26
N LEU A 79 -14.67 0.77 -13.84
CA LEU A 79 -13.89 0.36 -12.66
C LEU A 79 -12.39 0.60 -12.86
N LYS A 80 -11.84 0.33 -14.05
CA LYS A 80 -10.45 0.67 -14.39
C LYS A 80 -10.18 2.17 -14.27
N VAL A 81 -11.11 3.00 -14.72
CA VAL A 81 -11.00 4.47 -14.58
C VAL A 81 -11.06 4.91 -13.12
N LYS A 82 -11.87 4.25 -12.29
CA LYS A 82 -11.91 4.53 -10.84
C LYS A 82 -10.61 4.10 -10.15
N GLU A 83 -10.06 2.96 -10.52
CA GLU A 83 -8.80 2.44 -10.00
C GLU A 83 -7.64 3.42 -10.25
N ILE A 84 -7.45 3.87 -11.50
CA ILE A 84 -6.34 4.79 -11.81
C ILE A 84 -6.50 6.17 -11.14
N LYS A 85 -7.74 6.65 -10.97
CA LYS A 85 -8.00 7.92 -10.27
C LYS A 85 -7.62 7.81 -8.79
N ASN A 86 -8.01 6.72 -8.13
CA ASN A 86 -7.64 6.46 -6.73
C ASN A 86 -6.14 6.21 -6.58
N GLY A 87 -5.51 5.47 -7.49
CA GLY A 87 -4.08 5.22 -7.48
C GLY A 87 -3.24 6.50 -7.61
N ARG A 88 -3.63 7.41 -8.52
CA ARG A 88 -2.98 8.72 -8.66
C ARG A 88 -3.12 9.57 -7.40
N LEU A 89 -4.32 9.61 -6.82
CA LEU A 89 -4.56 10.31 -5.57
C LEU A 89 -3.70 9.74 -4.43
N ALA A 90 -3.61 8.41 -4.34
CA ALA A 90 -2.82 7.73 -3.31
C ALA A 90 -1.31 7.99 -3.45
N MET A 91 -0.76 8.01 -4.67
CA MET A 91 0.66 8.35 -4.89
C MET A 91 1.00 9.78 -4.45
N ILE A 92 0.12 10.74 -4.74
CA ILE A 92 0.29 12.13 -4.29
C ILE A 92 0.14 12.23 -2.77
N ALA A 93 -0.83 11.53 -2.19
CA ALA A 93 -1.04 11.51 -0.74
C ALA A 93 0.17 10.93 0.01
N TRP A 94 0.75 9.84 -0.49
CA TRP A 94 1.94 9.21 0.11
C TRP A 94 3.15 10.16 0.08
N LEU A 95 3.39 10.86 -1.03
CA LEU A 95 4.42 11.89 -1.11
C LEU A 95 4.14 13.04 -0.13
N GLY A 96 2.88 13.45 0.01
CA GLY A 96 2.44 14.44 0.99
C GLY A 96 2.73 14.00 2.43
N PHE A 97 2.42 12.76 2.78
CA PHE A 97 2.70 12.21 4.11
C PHE A 97 4.20 12.18 4.42
N TYR A 98 5.04 11.83 3.43
CA TYR A 98 6.49 11.86 3.59
C TYR A 98 7.00 13.28 3.84
N ALA A 99 6.59 14.24 3.01
CA ALA A 99 6.98 15.64 3.17
C ALA A 99 6.47 16.25 4.50
N GLN A 100 5.24 15.94 4.89
CA GLN A 100 4.67 16.38 6.16
C GLN A 100 5.42 15.79 7.35
N ALA A 101 5.73 14.48 7.33
CA ALA A 101 6.50 13.85 8.39
C ALA A 101 7.93 14.43 8.48
N ALA A 102 8.56 14.73 7.34
CA ALA A 102 9.89 15.33 7.32
C ALA A 102 9.92 16.75 7.92
N LEU A 103 8.88 17.56 7.70
CA LEU A 103 8.81 18.94 8.19
C LEU A 103 8.27 19.06 9.63
N THR A 104 7.31 18.22 10.01
CA THR A 104 6.61 18.32 11.31
C THR A 104 7.13 17.33 12.35
N GLY A 105 7.79 16.25 11.92
CA GLY A 105 8.18 15.14 12.80
C GLY A 105 7.00 14.33 13.36
N LYS A 106 5.77 14.60 12.92
CA LYS A 106 4.54 13.95 13.40
C LYS A 106 3.92 13.06 12.34
N GLY A 107 3.14 12.07 12.79
CA GLY A 107 2.38 11.20 11.90
C GLY A 107 1.30 11.97 11.12
N PRO A 108 0.91 11.51 9.92
CA PRO A 108 -0.05 12.22 9.06
C PRO A 108 -1.44 12.34 9.70
N VAL A 109 -1.86 11.36 10.49
CA VAL A 109 -3.14 11.38 11.22
C VAL A 109 -3.12 12.45 12.33
N GLN A 110 -2.01 12.55 13.06
CA GLN A 110 -1.84 13.56 14.10
C GLN A 110 -1.85 14.97 13.51
N ASN A 111 -1.13 15.18 12.39
CA ASN A 111 -1.14 16.45 11.66
C ASN A 111 -2.54 16.83 11.17
N LEU A 112 -3.33 15.85 10.74
CA LEU A 112 -4.71 16.07 10.33
C LEU A 112 -5.58 16.55 11.50
N PHE A 113 -5.50 15.88 12.65
CA PHE A 113 -6.28 16.28 13.84
C PHE A 113 -5.90 17.67 14.33
N GLU A 114 -4.60 17.99 14.34
CA GLU A 114 -4.11 19.31 14.76
C GLU A 114 -4.52 20.41 13.77
N HIS A 115 -4.52 20.12 12.47
CA HIS A 115 -5.00 21.05 11.45
C HIS A 115 -6.52 21.27 11.50
N ILE A 116 -7.30 20.20 11.75
CA ILE A 116 -8.76 20.32 11.92
C ILE A 116 -9.11 21.11 13.18
N SER A 117 -8.34 20.93 14.25
CA SER A 117 -8.58 21.60 15.54
C SER A 117 -8.23 23.09 15.46
N ASP A 118 -7.15 23.46 14.78
CA ASP A 118 -6.69 24.85 14.63
C ASP A 118 -6.08 25.12 13.24
N PRO A 119 -6.92 25.37 12.21
CA PRO A 119 -6.46 25.46 10.82
C PRO A 119 -5.60 26.70 10.53
N VAL A 120 -5.76 27.76 11.32
CA VAL A 120 -5.05 29.04 11.13
C VAL A 120 -3.62 28.98 11.66
N HIS A 121 -3.36 28.17 12.69
CA HIS A 121 -2.06 28.10 13.37
C HIS A 121 -1.27 26.86 12.99
N ASN A 122 -1.92 25.75 12.64
CA ASN A 122 -1.28 24.50 12.26
C ASN A 122 -1.33 24.33 10.75
N ASN A 123 -0.57 25.12 9.99
CA ASN A 123 -0.53 25.06 8.54
C ASN A 123 0.90 25.02 8.01
N LEU A 124 1.04 24.79 6.71
CA LEU A 124 2.36 24.68 6.08
C LEU A 124 3.20 25.96 6.22
N LEU A 125 2.56 27.13 6.21
CA LEU A 125 3.26 28.42 6.34
C LEU A 125 3.79 28.64 7.76
N SER A 126 3.03 28.25 8.79
CA SER A 126 3.48 28.34 10.17
C SER A 126 4.62 27.36 10.44
N THR A 127 4.55 26.13 9.94
CA THR A 127 5.61 25.13 10.05
C THR A 127 6.91 25.58 9.36
N ILE A 128 6.83 26.17 8.16
CA ILE A 128 8.01 26.69 7.45
C ILE A 128 8.58 27.92 8.16
N LYS A 129 7.74 28.79 8.70
CA LYS A 129 8.20 29.98 9.43
C LYS A 129 8.83 29.63 10.78
N SER A 130 8.45 28.50 11.38
CA SER A 130 9.02 28.01 12.63
C SER A 130 10.27 27.15 12.46
N LEU A 131 10.61 26.80 11.21
CA LEU A 131 11.83 26.07 10.85
C LEU A 131 13.05 27.00 10.87
#